data_AF-A0AAX6T5U0-F1
#
_entry.id   AF-A0AAX6T5U0-F1
#
_cell.length_a   1.000
_cell.length_b   1.000
_cell.length_c   1.000
_cell.angle_alpha   90.00
_cell.angle_beta   90.00
_cell.angle_gamma   90.00
#
_symmetry.space_group_name_H-M   'P 1'
#
loop_
_entity.id
_entity.type
_entity.pdbx_description
1 polymer ?
#
loop_
_entity_poly.entity_id
_entity_poly.type
_entity_poly.pdbx_seq_one_letter_code
_entity_poly.pdbx_strand_id
1 'polypeptide(L)'
;MATPSLRGRLPRLANPRKPTLKPNKPLILANRVGERRREKGEATCITEMSVMMACWKENEFRDSACKKEIQDFFECASRTQTGFCYVAQAGLELAVILLPQPPKCWDSRKPER
;
A
#
# COMPACT_ATOMS: atom_id res chain seq x y z
N MET A 1 -18.83 -15.91 -16.61
CA MET A 1 -18.22 -17.14 -16.03
C MET A 1 -19.31 -17.90 -15.28
N ALA A 2 -19.42 -19.22 -15.46
CA ALA A 2 -20.41 -20.04 -14.77
C ALA A 2 -19.88 -20.53 -13.41
N THR A 3 -20.75 -20.67 -12.42
CA THR A 3 -20.40 -21.20 -11.09
C THR A 3 -20.18 -22.71 -11.16
N PRO A 4 -19.09 -23.25 -10.59
CA PRO A 4 -18.82 -24.69 -10.59
C PRO A 4 -19.76 -25.45 -9.65
N SER A 5 -20.14 -26.69 -10.04
CA SER A 5 -21.06 -27.53 -9.25
C SER A 5 -20.41 -28.11 -7.99
N LEU A 6 -21.16 -28.05 -6.88
CA LEU A 6 -20.77 -28.62 -5.57
C LEU A 6 -21.30 -30.04 -5.32
N ARG A 7 -22.10 -30.60 -6.23
CA ARG A 7 -22.72 -31.93 -6.07
C ARG A 7 -21.64 -33.01 -5.92
N GLY A 8 -21.70 -33.78 -4.85
CA GLY A 8 -20.77 -34.89 -4.61
C GLY A 8 -19.37 -34.49 -4.12
N ARG A 9 -19.12 -33.20 -3.86
CA ARG A 9 -17.80 -32.71 -3.41
C ARG A 9 -17.66 -32.57 -1.89
N LEU A 10 -18.79 -32.58 -1.18
CA LEU A 10 -18.89 -32.42 0.27
C LEU A 10 -19.08 -33.78 0.97
N PRO A 11 -18.63 -33.91 2.23
CA PRO A 11 -18.91 -35.08 3.04
C PRO A 11 -20.42 -35.11 3.37
N ARG A 12 -21.13 -36.06 2.79
CA ARG A 12 -22.56 -36.32 3.02
C ARG A 12 -22.74 -37.82 3.11
N LEU A 13 -23.58 -38.29 4.02
CA LEU A 13 -23.85 -39.72 4.17
C LEU A 13 -24.37 -40.37 2.87
N ALA A 14 -25.22 -39.64 2.14
CA ALA A 14 -25.76 -40.08 0.85
C ALA A 14 -24.75 -40.05 -0.32
N ASN A 15 -23.55 -39.50 -0.11
CA ASN A 15 -22.53 -39.41 -1.14
C ASN A 15 -21.41 -40.43 -0.87
N PRO A 16 -21.36 -41.56 -1.59
CA PRO A 16 -20.33 -42.58 -1.37
C PRO A 16 -18.95 -42.14 -1.87
N ARG A 17 -18.85 -41.01 -2.60
CA ARG A 17 -17.59 -40.51 -3.15
C ARG A 17 -16.78 -39.82 -2.06
N LYS A 18 -15.45 -40.00 -2.11
CA LYS A 18 -14.51 -39.30 -1.22
C LYS A 18 -14.66 -37.78 -1.41
N PRO A 19 -14.84 -36.99 -0.33
CA PRO A 19 -15.06 -35.55 -0.43
C PRO A 19 -13.81 -34.83 -0.92
N THR A 20 -13.94 -34.06 -1.99
CA THR A 20 -12.85 -33.25 -2.57
C THR A 20 -12.67 -31.93 -1.83
N LEU A 21 -13.75 -31.35 -1.30
CA LEU A 21 -13.73 -30.08 -0.57
C LEU A 21 -13.96 -30.33 0.92
N LYS A 22 -13.09 -29.75 1.76
CA LYS A 22 -13.20 -29.75 3.22
C LYS A 22 -13.20 -28.30 3.73
N PRO A 23 -14.33 -27.60 3.63
CA PRO A 23 -14.39 -26.20 4.03
C PRO A 23 -14.40 -26.08 5.57
N ASN A 24 -13.52 -25.24 6.11
CA ASN A 24 -13.46 -24.94 7.56
C ASN A 24 -14.62 -24.05 8.04
N LYS A 25 -15.33 -23.40 7.11
CA LYS A 25 -16.46 -22.49 7.35
C LYS A 25 -17.66 -22.98 6.54
N PRO A 26 -18.91 -22.80 7.01
CA PRO A 26 -20.08 -23.20 6.24
C PRO A 26 -20.13 -22.45 4.90
N LEU A 27 -20.49 -23.15 3.83
CA LEU A 27 -20.64 -22.58 2.49
C LEU A 27 -21.96 -21.81 2.37
N ILE A 28 -22.08 -20.76 3.17
CA ILE A 28 -23.21 -19.83 3.21
C ILE A 28 -22.63 -18.44 2.98
N LEU A 29 -23.28 -17.65 2.12
CA LEU A 29 -22.84 -16.29 1.86
C LEU A 29 -23.03 -15.42 3.11
N ALA A 30 -22.05 -14.58 3.44
CA ALA A 30 -22.19 -13.61 4.51
C ALA A 30 -22.83 -12.31 4.00
N ASN A 31 -23.53 -11.58 4.87
CA ASN A 31 -24.11 -10.26 4.57
C ASN A 31 -23.06 -9.12 4.57
N ARG A 32 -21.79 -9.45 4.40
CA ARG A 32 -20.67 -8.48 4.34
C ARG A 32 -19.60 -8.98 3.39
N VAL A 33 -18.87 -8.04 2.82
CA VAL A 33 -17.73 -8.31 1.94
C VAL A 33 -16.41 -8.09 2.70
N GLY A 34 -15.33 -8.69 2.20
CA GLY A 34 -14.00 -8.44 2.75
C GLY A 34 -13.58 -7.00 2.48
N GLU A 35 -12.97 -6.36 3.48
CA GLU A 35 -12.44 -5.01 3.34
C GLU A 35 -11.33 -4.94 2.28
N ARG A 36 -11.23 -3.82 1.56
CA ARG A 36 -10.14 -3.62 0.62
C ARG A 36 -8.83 -3.58 1.41
N ARG A 37 -7.86 -4.42 1.03
CA ARG A 37 -6.52 -4.35 1.61
C ARG A 37 -5.92 -2.98 1.30
N ARG A 38 -5.41 -2.31 2.32
CA ARG A 38 -4.60 -1.10 2.15
C ARG A 38 -3.30 -1.48 1.46
N GLU A 39 -2.81 -0.58 0.63
CA GLU A 39 -1.49 -0.71 0.04
C GLU A 39 -0.44 -0.73 1.16
N LYS A 40 0.54 -1.62 1.03
CA LYS A 40 1.63 -1.71 2.00
C LYS A 40 2.56 -0.52 1.78
N GLY A 41 3.20 -0.05 2.85
CA GLY A 41 4.21 1.00 2.74
C GLY A 41 5.41 0.49 1.94
N GLU A 42 5.50 0.89 0.68
CA GLU A 42 6.67 0.67 -0.17
C GLU A 42 7.56 1.92 -0.13
N ALA A 43 8.88 1.72 -0.27
CA ALA A 43 9.79 2.84 -0.37
C ALA A 43 9.55 3.56 -1.71
N THR A 44 9.13 4.82 -1.63
CA THR A 44 8.91 5.69 -2.79
C THR A 44 10.18 6.46 -3.14
N CYS A 45 10.26 7.00 -4.35
CA CYS A 45 11.39 7.81 -4.84
C CYS A 45 12.74 7.08 -4.87
N ILE A 46 12.73 5.75 -5.04
CA ILE A 46 13.96 4.94 -5.07
C ILE A 46 14.83 5.30 -6.29
N THR A 47 14.19 5.61 -7.42
CA THR A 47 14.87 5.96 -8.67
C THR A 47 15.69 7.23 -8.53
N GLU A 48 15.09 8.29 -7.99
CA GLU A 48 15.69 9.60 -7.77
C GLU A 48 16.79 9.50 -6.70
N MET A 49 16.55 8.71 -5.65
CA MET A 49 17.55 8.41 -4.65
C MET A 49 18.78 7.73 -5.28
N SER A 50 18.57 6.75 -6.17
CA SER A 50 19.68 6.03 -6.82
C SER A 50 20.52 6.92 -7.74
N VAL A 51 19.89 7.85 -8.47
CA VAL A 51 20.57 8.80 -9.36
C VAL A 51 21.37 9.83 -8.56
N MET A 52 20.80 10.37 -7.48
CA MET A 52 21.51 11.28 -6.57
C MET A 52 22.76 10.61 -5.97
N MET A 53 22.64 9.36 -5.51
CA MET A 53 23.79 8.60 -4.99
C MET A 53 24.85 8.33 -6.05
N ALA A 54 24.45 8.10 -7.31
CA ALA A 54 25.38 7.91 -8.42
C ALA A 54 26.17 9.20 -8.70
N CYS A 55 25.48 10.34 -8.79
CA CYS A 55 26.13 11.64 -8.98
C CYS A 55 27.10 11.95 -7.84
N TRP A 56 26.70 11.71 -6.59
CA TRP A 56 27.57 11.89 -5.43
C TRP A 56 28.83 11.01 -5.50
N LYS A 57 28.71 9.75 -5.94
CA LYS A 57 29.86 8.87 -6.07
C LYS A 57 30.88 9.39 -7.09
N GLU A 58 30.42 9.98 -8.20
CA GLU A 58 31.29 10.51 -9.26
C GLU A 58 31.95 11.85 -8.88
N ASN A 59 31.27 12.66 -8.06
CA ASN A 59 31.68 14.03 -7.76
C ASN A 59 32.20 14.22 -6.32
N GLU A 60 32.72 13.16 -5.69
CA GLU A 60 33.24 13.20 -4.30
C GLU A 60 32.21 13.74 -3.29
N PHE A 61 30.92 13.43 -3.49
CA PHE A 61 29.81 13.87 -2.64
C PHE A 61 29.64 15.40 -2.58
N ARG A 62 30.02 16.13 -3.64
CA ARG A 62 29.80 17.57 -3.72
C ARG A 62 28.38 17.90 -4.16
N ASP A 63 27.60 18.46 -3.24
CA ASP A 63 26.23 18.91 -3.52
C ASP A 63 26.15 19.99 -4.60
N SER A 64 27.22 20.77 -4.79
CA SER A 64 27.26 21.81 -5.82
C SER A 64 27.25 21.26 -7.24
N ALA A 65 27.79 20.07 -7.46
CA ALA A 65 27.81 19.38 -8.74
C ALA A 65 26.48 18.65 -9.01
N CYS A 66 25.87 18.08 -7.96
CA CYS A 66 24.67 17.25 -8.03
C CYS A 66 23.36 18.01 -7.70
N LYS A 67 23.34 19.34 -7.88
CA LYS A 67 22.19 20.17 -7.47
C LYS A 67 20.88 19.75 -8.12
N LYS A 68 20.94 19.27 -9.37
CA LYS A 68 19.73 18.88 -10.12
C LYS A 68 19.13 17.61 -9.55
N GLU A 69 19.96 16.59 -9.35
CA GLU A 69 19.60 15.29 -8.83
C GLU A 69 19.06 15.40 -7.39
N ILE A 70 19.64 16.31 -6.60
CA ILE A 70 19.16 16.64 -5.26
C ILE A 70 17.78 17.33 -5.30
N GLN A 71 17.58 18.28 -6.21
CA GLN A 71 16.28 18.96 -6.38
C GLN A 71 15.19 17.98 -6.81
N ASP A 72 15.48 17.11 -7.77
CA ASP A 72 14.55 16.09 -8.26
C ASP A 72 14.16 15.10 -7.16
N PHE A 73 15.12 14.67 -6.34
CA PHE A 73 14.85 13.82 -5.17
C PHE A 73 13.93 14.50 -4.16
N PHE A 74 14.21 15.76 -3.80
CA PHE A 74 13.37 16.50 -2.85
C PHE A 74 11.98 16.79 -3.41
N GLU A 75 11.87 17.06 -4.71
CA GLU A 75 10.57 17.21 -5.36
C GLU A 75 9.75 15.92 -5.27
N CYS A 76 10.34 14.76 -5.58
CA CYS A 76 9.67 13.48 -5.44
C CYS A 76 9.26 13.21 -3.97
N ALA A 77 10.16 13.47 -3.02
CA ALA A 77 9.89 13.27 -1.60
C ALA A 77 8.73 14.16 -1.11
N SER A 78 8.69 15.43 -1.54
CA SER A 78 7.63 16.37 -1.17
C SER A 78 6.27 15.97 -1.74
N ARG A 79 6.20 15.54 -3.01
CA ARG A 79 4.98 15.03 -3.66
C ARG A 79 4.47 13.79 -2.95
N THR A 80 5.38 12.93 -2.51
CA THR A 80 5.02 11.70 -1.82
C THR A 80 4.54 11.97 -0.40
N GLN A 81 5.22 12.84 0.34
CA GLN A 81 4.83 13.23 1.70
C GLN A 81 3.46 13.92 1.71
N THR A 82 3.22 14.82 0.76
CA THR A 82 1.93 15.48 0.59
C THR A 82 0.85 14.49 0.16
N GLY A 83 1.10 13.65 -0.85
CA GLY A 83 0.22 12.57 -1.29
C GLY A 83 -0.21 11.66 -0.14
N PHE A 84 0.74 11.13 0.65
CA PHE A 84 0.45 10.28 1.82
C PHE A 84 -0.38 11.01 2.90
N CYS A 85 -0.14 12.30 3.09
CA CYS A 85 -0.91 13.11 4.04
C CYS A 85 -2.33 13.44 3.51
N TYR A 86 -2.53 13.66 2.20
CA TYR A 86 -3.86 13.88 1.61
C TYR A 86 -4.73 12.62 1.64
N VAL A 87 -4.16 11.42 1.47
CA VAL A 87 -4.95 10.17 1.57
C VAL A 87 -5.46 9.94 3.00
N ALA A 88 -4.83 10.54 4.00
CA ALA A 88 -5.29 10.51 5.39
C ALA A 88 -6.39 11.53 5.72
N GLN A 89 -6.55 12.57 4.89
CA GLN A 89 -7.51 13.65 5.10
C GLN A 89 -8.87 13.44 4.42
N ALA A 90 -9.03 12.40 3.60
CA ALA A 90 -10.31 12.03 2.98
C ALA A 90 -11.32 11.37 3.97
N GLY A 91 -11.38 11.88 5.20
CA GLY A 91 -12.33 11.49 6.24
C GLY A 91 -12.96 12.66 7.00
N LEU A 92 -12.48 13.90 6.83
CA LEU A 92 -13.11 15.08 7.43
C LEU A 92 -13.12 16.23 6.42
N GLU A 93 -14.33 16.66 6.05
CA GLU A 93 -14.53 17.95 5.38
C GLU A 93 -14.10 19.12 6.28
N LEU A 94 -13.60 20.16 5.60
CA LEU A 94 -13.58 21.58 5.97
C LEU A 94 -12.78 22.01 7.21
N ALA A 95 -11.47 22.24 7.03
CA ALA A 95 -10.75 23.38 7.63
C ALA A 95 -9.35 23.54 7.01
N VAL A 96 -9.25 24.18 5.83
CA VAL A 96 -7.97 24.65 5.27
C VAL A 96 -7.92 26.16 5.32
N ILE A 97 -7.79 26.73 6.52
CA ILE A 97 -7.29 28.10 6.69
C ILE A 97 -6.43 28.09 7.96
N LEU A 98 -5.13 28.34 7.81
CA LEU A 98 -4.09 28.49 8.85
C LEU A 98 -3.54 27.23 9.54
N LEU A 99 -2.70 26.48 8.84
CA LEU A 99 -1.51 25.87 9.45
C LEU A 99 -0.40 25.73 8.38
N PRO A 100 0.71 26.49 8.47
CA PRO A 100 1.85 26.38 7.56
C PRO A 100 2.74 25.16 7.89
N GLN A 101 2.21 24.19 8.63
CA GLN A 101 2.91 22.94 8.94
C GLN A 101 2.13 21.78 8.33
N PRO A 102 2.77 20.92 7.52
CA PRO A 102 2.11 19.71 7.07
C PRO A 102 1.66 18.93 8.31
N PRO A 103 0.42 18.38 8.33
CA PRO A 103 -0.01 17.53 9.43
C PRO A 103 1.05 16.44 9.60
N LYS A 104 1.39 16.11 10.86
CA LYS A 104 2.35 15.02 11.15
C LYS A 104 1.80 13.78 10.44
N CYS A 105 2.37 13.39 9.31
CA CYS A 105 1.95 12.19 8.60
C CYS A 105 2.19 11.06 9.59
N TRP A 106 1.10 10.51 10.13
CA TRP A 106 1.08 9.36 11.01
C TRP A 106 2.00 8.30 10.41
N ASP A 107 3.05 7.95 11.15
CA ASP A 107 4.06 7.01 10.70
C ASP A 107 3.39 5.63 10.53
N SER A 108 2.99 5.33 9.29
CA SER A 108 2.38 4.05 8.92
C SER A 108 3.40 2.91 8.98
N ARG A 109 4.67 3.20 9.30
CA ARG A 109 5.74 2.25 9.56
C ARG A 109 5.59 1.65 10.95
N LYS A 110 4.44 1.05 11.27
CA LYS A 110 4.37 0.18 12.44
C LYS A 110 5.18 -1.07 12.10
N PRO A 111 6.30 -1.36 12.79
CA PRO A 111 7.02 -2.62 12.57
C PRO A 111 6.07 -3.75 12.96
N GLU A 112 5.75 -4.63 12.00
CA GLU A 112 5.18 -5.94 12.30
C GLU A 112 6.23 -6.69 13.12
N ARG A 113 6.02 -6.77 14.44
CA ARG A 113 6.85 -7.55 15.35
C ARG A 113 5.96 -8.43 16.20
#